data_AF-A0AB34PMK9-F1
#
_entry.id   AF-A0AB34PMK9-F1
#
_cell.length_a   1.000
_cell.length_b   1.000
_cell.length_c   1.000
_cell.angle_alpha   90.00
_cell.angle_beta   90.00
_cell.angle_gamma   90.00
#
_symmetry.space_group_name_H-M   'P 1'
#
loop_
_entity.id
_entity.type
_entity.pdbx_description
1 polymer ?
#
loop_
_entity_poly.entity_id
_entity_poly.type
_entity_poly.pdbx_seq_one_letter_code
_entity_poly.pdbx_strand_id
1 'polypeptide(L)'
;MSIAITKFFNKLKKAYNLFYYSSPLPVLSNGEAMAFHFVNLTILLISVYYTIFYVPKLLIQSTEKIIYYLTGQQVYIFGLLQSGLKLVNHAATHNNNVTNFSFSSSSSSASLV
;
A
#
# COMPACT_ATOMS: atom_id res chain seq x y z
N MET A 1 25.63 3.03 -19.08
CA MET A 1 24.17 2.92 -18.79
C MET A 1 23.69 1.55 -19.26
N SER A 2 23.10 0.73 -18.39
CA SER A 2 22.75 -0.67 -18.71
C SER A 2 21.68 -0.76 -19.81
N ILE A 3 21.87 -1.67 -20.78
CA ILE A 3 20.96 -1.89 -21.91
C ILE A 3 19.51 -2.18 -21.44
N ALA A 4 19.36 -2.80 -20.26
CA ALA A 4 18.07 -3.12 -19.68
C ALA A 4 17.30 -1.87 -19.24
N ILE A 5 18.02 -0.89 -18.70
CA ILE A 5 17.47 0.39 -18.25
C ILE A 5 16.94 1.17 -19.47
N THR A 6 17.71 1.22 -20.56
CA THR A 6 17.28 1.90 -21.80
C THR A 6 16.05 1.23 -22.43
N LYS A 7 15.96 -0.10 -22.43
CA LYS A 7 14.77 -0.83 -22.90
C LYS A 7 13.53 -0.52 -22.06
N PHE A 8 13.69 -0.40 -20.74
CA PHE A 8 12.61 -0.04 -19.84
C PHE A 8 12.07 1.37 -20.10
N PHE A 9 12.95 2.37 -20.20
CA PHE A 9 12.54 3.74 -20.53
C PHE A 9 11.85 3.83 -21.89
N ASN A 10 12.31 3.07 -22.89
CA ASN A 10 11.66 3.05 -24.19
C ASN A 10 10.25 2.44 -24.13
N LYS A 11 10.03 1.41 -23.30
CA LYS A 11 8.69 0.86 -23.05
C LYS A 11 7.77 1.87 -22.37
N LEU A 12 8.27 2.59 -21.36
CA LEU A 12 7.50 3.64 -20.69
C LEU A 12 7.12 4.76 -21.67
N LYS A 13 8.06 5.19 -22.52
CA LYS A 13 7.78 6.19 -23.56
C LYS A 13 6.71 5.72 -24.54
N LYS A 14 6.76 4.46 -24.96
CA LYS A 14 5.74 3.86 -25.83
C LYS A 14 4.37 3.83 -25.15
N ALA A 15 4.31 3.46 -23.88
CA ALA A 15 3.07 3.43 -23.11
C ALA A 15 2.48 4.84 -22.91
N TYR A 16 3.32 5.83 -22.63
CA TYR A 16 2.89 7.23 -22.54
C TYR A 16 2.33 7.73 -23.88
N ASN A 17 3.01 7.45 -24.99
CA ASN A 17 2.52 7.84 -26.31
C ASN A 17 1.16 7.20 -26.61
N LEU A 18 1.00 5.91 -26.28
CA LEU A 18 -0.29 5.22 -26.44
C LEU A 18 -1.37 5.91 -25.61
N PHE A 19 -1.10 6.21 -24.33
CA PHE A 19 -2.05 6.92 -23.48
C PHE A 19 -2.41 8.32 -24.03
N TYR A 20 -1.41 9.07 -24.52
CA TYR A 20 -1.59 10.41 -25.06
C TYR A 20 -2.48 10.42 -26.30
N TYR A 21 -2.26 9.48 -27.24
CA TYR A 21 -3.05 9.41 -28.48
C TYR A 21 -4.38 8.67 -28.35
N SER A 22 -4.52 7.78 -27.37
CA SER A 22 -5.80 7.10 -27.10
C SER A 22 -6.75 7.93 -26.22
N SER A 23 -6.23 8.94 -25.53
CA SER A 23 -7.02 9.87 -24.72
C SER A 23 -7.32 11.14 -25.52
N PRO A 24 -8.37 11.90 -25.19
CA PRO A 24 -8.66 13.16 -25.88
C PRO A 24 -7.65 14.29 -25.58
N LEU A 25 -6.55 14.00 -24.86
CA LEU A 25 -5.51 14.97 -24.47
C LEU A 25 -5.01 15.90 -25.60
N PRO A 26 -4.84 15.46 -26.86
CA PRO A 26 -4.35 16.33 -27.92
C PRO A 26 -5.30 17.47 -28.31
N VAL A 27 -6.60 17.33 -28.00
CA VAL A 27 -7.64 18.30 -28.37
C VAL A 27 -8.16 19.12 -27.19
N LEU A 28 -7.70 18.83 -25.96
CA LEU A 28 -8.08 19.54 -24.75
C LEU A 28 -7.22 20.80 -24.55
N SER A 29 -7.82 21.85 -24.00
CA SER A 29 -7.06 22.98 -23.45
C SER A 29 -6.29 22.55 -22.20
N ASN A 30 -5.25 23.30 -21.81
CA ASN A 30 -4.41 22.96 -20.64
C ASN A 30 -5.22 22.80 -19.34
N GLY A 31 -6.28 23.59 -19.15
CA GLY A 31 -7.16 23.50 -17.98
C GLY A 31 -8.00 22.22 -17.97
N GLU A 32 -8.56 21.84 -19.12
CA GLU A 32 -9.35 20.62 -19.27
C GLU A 32 -8.47 19.37 -19.16
N ALA A 33 -7.26 19.41 -19.73
CA ALA A 33 -6.30 18.33 -19.64
C ALA A 33 -5.91 18.05 -18.18
N MET A 34 -5.71 19.11 -17.38
CA MET A 34 -5.48 18.99 -15.94
C MET A 34 -6.64 18.28 -15.24
N ALA A 35 -7.89 18.69 -15.50
CA ALA A 35 -9.07 18.04 -14.94
C ALA A 35 -9.17 16.56 -15.35
N PHE A 36 -8.88 16.23 -16.61
CA PHE A 36 -8.87 14.85 -17.10
C PHE A 36 -7.83 13.99 -16.36
N HIS A 37 -6.63 14.51 -16.12
CA HIS A 37 -5.62 13.81 -15.32
C HIS A 37 -6.07 13.57 -13.88
N PHE A 38 -6.74 14.54 -13.25
CA PHE A 38 -7.29 14.37 -11.90
C PHE A 38 -8.33 13.25 -11.83
N VAL A 39 -9.27 13.22 -12.76
CA VAL A 39 -10.29 12.16 -12.82
C VAL A 39 -9.62 10.78 -12.96
N ASN A 40 -8.65 10.65 -13.87
CA ASN A 40 -7.92 9.40 -14.04
C ASN A 40 -7.13 9.00 -12.79
N LEU A 41 -6.50 9.97 -12.11
CA LEU A 41 -5.80 9.71 -10.85
C LEU A 41 -6.75 9.22 -9.77
N THR A 42 -7.94 9.81 -9.63
CA THR A 42 -8.95 9.36 -8.67
C THR A 42 -9.43 7.95 -8.98
N ILE A 43 -9.71 7.64 -10.24
CA ILE A 43 -10.10 6.29 -10.66
C ILE A 43 -8.98 5.28 -10.36
N LEU A 44 -7.73 5.65 -10.62
CA LEU A 44 -6.57 4.81 -10.31
C LEU A 44 -6.48 4.53 -8.80
N LEU A 45 -6.61 5.55 -7.95
CA LEU A 45 -6.57 5.38 -6.49
C LEU A 45 -7.68 4.47 -5.98
N ILE A 46 -8.90 4.65 -6.48
CA ILE A 46 -10.03 3.79 -6.14
C ILE A 46 -9.75 2.35 -6.61
N SER A 47 -9.30 2.16 -7.84
CA SER A 47 -8.96 0.83 -8.38
C SER A 47 -7.90 0.14 -7.53
N VAL A 48 -6.84 0.85 -7.13
CA VAL A 48 -5.77 0.31 -6.29
C VAL A 48 -6.33 -0.13 -4.94
N TYR A 49 -7.15 0.70 -4.30
CA TYR A 49 -7.80 0.37 -3.04
C TYR A 49 -8.66 -0.91 -3.15
N TYR A 50 -9.48 -1.00 -4.18
CA TYR A 50 -10.35 -2.15 -4.39
C TYR A 50 -9.56 -3.43 -4.68
N THR A 51 -8.55 -3.37 -5.54
CA THR A 51 -7.75 -4.54 -5.92
C THR A 51 -6.92 -5.07 -4.75
N ILE A 52 -6.34 -4.19 -3.93
CA ILE A 52 -5.44 -4.61 -2.83
C ILE A 52 -6.23 -5.03 -1.59
N PHE A 53 -7.30 -4.30 -1.23
CA PHE A 53 -7.97 -4.52 0.05
C PHE A 53 -9.34 -5.18 -0.10
N TYR A 54 -10.17 -4.69 -1.01
CA TYR A 54 -11.56 -5.12 -1.08
C TYR A 54 -11.72 -6.51 -1.71
N VAL A 55 -11.11 -6.73 -2.88
CA VAL A 55 -11.21 -7.99 -3.62
C VAL A 55 -10.65 -9.17 -2.81
N PRO A 56 -9.44 -9.11 -2.22
CA PRO A 56 -8.92 -10.23 -1.44
C PRO A 56 -9.78 -10.54 -0.22
N LYS A 57 -10.30 -9.52 0.46
CA LYS A 57 -11.22 -9.70 1.60
C LYS A 57 -12.47 -10.47 1.17
N LEU A 58 -13.09 -10.08 0.05
CA LEU A 58 -14.31 -10.72 -0.45
C LEU A 58 -14.04 -12.16 -0.89
N LEU A 59 -12.90 -12.41 -1.55
CA LEU A 59 -12.47 -13.75 -1.95
C LEU A 59 -12.27 -14.66 -0.74
N ILE A 60 -11.58 -14.20 0.31
CA ILE A 60 -11.37 -15.00 1.54
C ILE A 60 -12.72 -15.35 2.18
N GLN A 61 -13.63 -14.37 2.33
CA GLN A 61 -14.96 -14.62 2.90
C GLN A 61 -15.79 -15.60 2.08
N SER A 62 -15.66 -15.56 0.74
CA SER A 62 -16.34 -16.50 -0.13
C SER A 62 -15.79 -17.91 0.03
N THR A 63 -14.46 -18.05 0.12
CA THR A 63 -13.77 -19.32 0.36
C THR A 63 -14.15 -19.92 1.71
N GLU A 64 -14.20 -19.11 2.79
CA GLU A 64 -14.64 -19.55 4.12
C GLU A 64 -16.04 -20.18 4.09
N LYS A 65 -16.98 -19.55 3.38
CA LYS A 65 -18.33 -20.08 3.19
C LYS A 65 -18.34 -21.37 2.40
N ILE A 66 -17.59 -21.45 1.31
CA ILE A 66 -17.49 -22.67 0.49
C ILE A 66 -16.96 -23.83 1.33
N ILE A 67 -15.90 -23.60 2.11
CA ILE A 67 -15.35 -24.61 3.02
C ILE A 67 -16.40 -25.06 4.02
N TYR A 68 -17.12 -24.12 4.66
CA TYR A 68 -18.18 -24.44 5.60
C TYR A 68 -19.27 -25.33 5.00
N TYR A 69 -19.72 -25.02 3.78
CA TYR A 69 -20.75 -25.83 3.10
C TYR A 69 -20.24 -27.22 2.70
N LEU A 70 -18.95 -27.38 2.42
CA LEU A 70 -18.36 -28.66 2.01
C LEU A 70 -17.99 -29.56 3.19
N THR A 71 -17.45 -29.00 4.28
CA THR A 71 -16.90 -29.79 5.40
C THR A 71 -17.74 -29.71 6.67
N GLY A 72 -18.69 -28.78 6.75
CA GLY A 72 -19.43 -28.45 7.97
C GLY A 72 -18.59 -27.75 9.05
N GLN A 73 -17.30 -27.48 8.78
CA GLN A 73 -16.39 -26.83 9.73
C GLN A 73 -16.31 -25.34 9.45
N GLN A 74 -16.48 -24.53 10.49
CA GLN A 74 -16.38 -23.08 10.39
C GLN A 74 -14.93 -22.64 10.54
N VAL A 75 -14.34 -22.13 9.46
CA VAL A 75 -12.98 -21.62 9.43
C VAL A 75 -13.00 -20.10 9.27
N TYR A 76 -12.29 -19.39 10.15
CA TYR A 76 -12.20 -17.92 10.13
C TYR A 76 -10.78 -17.47 9.79
N ILE A 77 -10.36 -17.69 8.55
CA ILE A 77 -9.04 -17.29 8.03
C ILE A 77 -8.85 -15.77 8.14
N PHE A 78 -9.86 -14.97 7.79
CA PHE A 78 -9.76 -13.52 7.84
C PHE A 78 -9.56 -13.00 9.27
N GLY A 79 -10.25 -13.61 10.24
CA GLY A 79 -10.10 -13.29 11.67
C GLY A 79 -8.69 -13.61 12.20
N LEU A 80 -8.13 -14.75 11.80
CA LEU A 80 -6.78 -15.18 12.17
C LEU A 80 -5.70 -14.27 11.56
N LEU A 81 -5.87 -13.83 10.32
CA LEU A 81 -4.94 -12.90 9.66
C LEU A 81 -4.94 -11.54 10.37
N GLN A 82 -6.11 -11.05 10.75
CA GLN A 82 -6.24 -9.77 11.46
C GLN A 82 -5.66 -9.83 12.88
N SER A 83 -5.88 -10.91 13.62
CA SER A 83 -5.31 -11.10 14.96
C SER A 83 -3.80 -11.29 14.91
N GLY A 84 -3.29 -12.05 13.94
CA GLY A 84 -1.86 -12.22 13.69
C GLY A 84 -1.17 -10.90 13.39
N LEU A 85 -1.73 -10.06 12.51
CA LEU A 85 -1.17 -8.75 12.21
C LEU A 85 -1.16 -7.82 13.45
N LYS A 86 -2.23 -7.83 14.25
CA LYS A 86 -2.27 -7.08 15.52
C LYS A 86 -1.19 -7.54 16.50
N LEU A 87 -0.96 -8.85 16.59
CA LEU A 87 0.07 -9.42 17.47
C LEU A 87 1.49 -9.05 17.00
N VAL A 88 1.77 -9.14 15.70
CA VAL A 88 3.06 -8.72 15.12
C VAL A 88 3.31 -7.23 15.37
N ASN A 89 2.29 -6.39 15.19
CA ASN A 89 2.41 -4.95 15.44
C ASN A 89 2.67 -4.67 16.93
N HIS A 90 1.98 -5.35 17.84
CA HIS A 90 2.23 -5.20 19.29
C HIS A 90 3.64 -5.67 19.69
N ALA A 91 4.12 -6.78 19.11
CA ALA A 91 5.47 -7.29 19.35
C ALA A 91 6.56 -6.32 18.82
N ALA A 92 6.34 -5.73 17.64
CA ALA A 92 7.23 -4.73 17.07
C ALA A 92 7.31 -3.46 17.92
N THR A 93 6.18 -3.00 18.48
CA THR A 93 6.16 -1.83 19.37
C THR A 93 6.87 -2.12 20.70
N HIS A 94 6.71 -3.32 21.28
CA HIS A 94 7.40 -3.67 22.53
C HIS A 94 8.91 -3.87 22.36
N ASN A 95 9.36 -4.40 21.21
CA ASN A 95 10.79 -4.60 20.93
C ASN A 95 11.55 -3.25 20.81
N ASN A 96 10.94 -2.24 20.18
CA ASN A 96 11.55 -0.91 20.05
C ASN A 96 11.59 -0.10 21.36
N ASN A 97 10.83 -0.51 22.39
CA ASN A 97 10.88 0.12 23.71
C ASN A 97 12.01 -0.44 24.60
N VAL A 98 12.56 -1.61 24.28
CA VAL A 98 13.70 -2.20 25.02
C VAL A 98 15.04 -1.64 24.53
N THR A 99 15.11 -1.15 23.28
CA THR A 99 16.33 -0.55 22.70
C THR A 99 16.49 0.94 23.01
N ASN A 100 15.43 1.63 23.46
CA ASN A 100 15.52 2.98 24.00
C ASN A 100 15.75 2.95 25.53
N PHE A 101 16.90 2.41 25.95
CA PHE A 101 17.45 2.75 27.26
C PHE A 101 17.90 4.21 27.20
N SER A 102 17.01 5.13 27.58
CA SER A 102 17.33 6.54 27.77
C SER A 102 18.39 6.66 28.85
N PHE A 103 19.62 7.00 28.45
CA PHE A 103 20.69 7.41 29.37
C PHE A 103 20.28 8.78 29.93
N SER A 104 19.66 8.81 31.11
CA SER A 104 19.44 10.05 31.85
C SER A 104 20.80 10.49 32.42
N SER A 105 21.51 11.36 31.72
CA SER A 105 22.69 12.03 32.27
C SER A 105 22.26 12.98 33.38
N SER A 106 22.41 12.54 34.63
CA SER A 106 22.33 13.42 35.80
C SER A 106 23.51 14.39 35.77
N SER A 107 23.28 15.62 35.32
CA SER A 107 24.26 16.71 35.44
C SER A 107 24.31 17.17 36.91
N SER A 108 25.20 16.56 37.69
CA SER A 108 25.58 17.08 39.01
C SER A 108 26.50 18.29 38.83
N SER A 109 25.94 19.49 38.92
CA SER A 109 26.71 20.74 39.02
C SER A 109 27.41 20.80 40.38
N ALA A 110 28.73 20.56 40.38
CA ALA A 110 29.59 20.83 41.51
C ALA A 110 29.76 22.35 41.66
N SER A 111 29.21 22.92 42.73
CA SER A 111 29.55 24.26 43.21
C SER A 111 30.92 24.19 43.90
N LEU A 112 31.93 24.82 43.29
CA LEU A 112 33.20 25.11 43.94
C LEU A 112 32.99 26.20 45.01
N VAL A 113 33.72 26.01 46.12
CA VAL A 113 33.85 26.88 47.30
C VAL A 113 34.14 28.33 46.92
#